data_AF-A0A2M7FNE2-F1
#
_entry.id   AF-A0A2M7FNE2-F1
#
_cell.length_a   1.000
_cell.length_b   1.000
_cell.length_c   1.000
_cell.angle_alpha   90.00
_cell.angle_beta   90.00
_cell.angle_gamma   90.00
#
_symmetry.space_group_name_H-M   'P 1'
#
loop_
_entity.id
_entity.type
_entity.pdbx_description
1 polymer ?
#
loop_
_entity_poly.entity_id
_entity_poly.type
_entity_poly.pdbx_seq_one_letter_code
_entity_poly.pdbx_strand_id
1 'polypeptide(L)'
;QRVHNRSIGQNSARAVLALLCLLPVIYAVSHRVPDARAFGLTLLATMALMLLLRVYVMHMTPSNLMRQRVLVFGVGTRAKLVGTALLKSDPTVDLVGYYASPTEKESEVSAWGLLSMTNSLTDIVMQEQVDEIVVALTERRGGSMPLRELLDCKLMGVRVVDIAAHFEQTLGQIRLDSVSAGWLIFGEGFNTGWLRAAIKRVFDIVCALILLVIFLPIMLVTALAIVLEDGFPVLYRQERVGQNGRLFNVVKFRSMRTDAEKDGQPRWATAADDRCTRVGRFIRKVRIDELPQLFSVLAGAMSMVGPRPERPFFVDRLTQDIPYYAIRHSAKPGVTGWAQVRYQYGASVEDAAEKLQYDLYYVKNHSLFLDIVVMFETIGVVVMRKGAQ
;
A
#
# COMPACT_ATOMS: atom_id res chain seq x y z
N GLN A 1 -9.72 -24.21 4.11
CA GLN A 1 -9.19 -23.50 2.92
C GLN A 1 -9.35 -22.00 3.17
N ARG A 2 -8.26 -21.22 3.24
CA ARG A 2 -8.33 -19.78 3.57
C ARG A 2 -8.87 -19.01 2.37
N VAL A 3 -10.16 -18.64 2.40
CA VAL A 3 -10.73 -17.64 1.51
C VAL A 3 -10.20 -16.28 1.97
N HIS A 4 -9.00 -15.93 1.54
CA HIS A 4 -8.60 -14.53 1.53
C HIS A 4 -9.48 -13.83 0.52
N ASN A 5 -10.27 -12.85 0.97
CA ASN A 5 -10.90 -11.90 0.09
C ASN A 5 -9.78 -11.05 -0.51
N ARG A 6 -9.27 -11.47 -1.67
CA ARG A 6 -8.11 -10.86 -2.31
C ARG A 6 -8.55 -9.63 -3.06
N SER A 7 -7.82 -8.54 -2.90
CA SER A 7 -8.12 -7.32 -3.65
C SER A 7 -7.99 -7.57 -5.16
N ILE A 8 -8.76 -6.81 -5.93
CA ILE A 8 -8.73 -6.81 -7.40
C ILE A 8 -7.27 -6.65 -7.91
N GLY A 9 -6.49 -5.76 -7.29
CA GLY A 9 -5.09 -5.53 -7.61
C GLY A 9 -4.21 -6.77 -7.39
N GLN A 10 -4.42 -7.51 -6.30
CA GLN A 10 -3.68 -8.74 -6.01
C GLN A 10 -3.99 -9.86 -7.01
N ASN A 11 -5.26 -10.00 -7.43
CA ASN A 11 -5.64 -10.99 -8.42
C ASN A 11 -5.07 -10.68 -9.81
N SER A 12 -5.12 -9.41 -10.22
CA SER A 12 -4.51 -8.93 -11.47
C SER A 12 -2.99 -9.12 -11.47
N ALA A 13 -2.30 -8.72 -10.39
CA ALA A 13 -0.85 -8.89 -10.27
C ALA A 13 -0.43 -10.36 -10.36
N ARG A 14 -1.18 -11.29 -9.76
CA ARG A 14 -0.90 -12.73 -9.86
C ARG A 14 -1.12 -13.27 -11.27
N ALA A 15 -2.16 -12.81 -11.96
CA ALA A 15 -2.42 -13.22 -13.32
C ALA A 15 -1.31 -12.76 -14.28
N VAL A 16 -0.85 -11.51 -14.11
CA VAL A 16 0.28 -10.99 -14.89
C VAL A 16 1.59 -11.71 -14.54
N LEU A 17 1.86 -11.96 -13.25
CA LEU A 17 3.04 -12.71 -12.82
C LEU A 17 3.05 -14.12 -13.42
N ALA A 18 1.91 -14.82 -13.38
CA ALA A 18 1.78 -16.15 -13.97
C ALA A 18 2.06 -16.11 -15.48
N LEU A 19 1.55 -15.10 -16.19
CA LEU A 19 1.83 -14.90 -17.61
C LEU A 19 3.31 -14.64 -17.87
N LEU A 20 3.94 -13.74 -17.11
CA LEU A 20 5.36 -13.40 -17.24
C LEU A 20 6.27 -14.61 -16.95
N CYS A 21 5.91 -15.49 -16.03
CA CYS A 21 6.65 -16.72 -15.77
C CYS A 21 6.43 -17.80 -16.84
N LEU A 22 5.24 -17.87 -17.44
CA LEU A 22 4.89 -18.87 -18.45
C LEU A 22 5.40 -18.50 -19.86
N LEU A 23 5.45 -17.22 -20.19
CA LEU A 23 5.92 -16.70 -21.49
C LEU A 23 7.32 -17.25 -21.91
N PRO A 24 8.37 -17.20 -21.07
CA PRO A 24 9.68 -17.74 -21.40
C PRO A 24 9.67 -19.26 -21.58
N VAL A 25 8.87 -19.97 -20.79
CA VAL A 25 8.73 -21.44 -20.86
C VAL A 25 8.08 -21.84 -22.17
N ILE A 26 7.00 -21.16 -22.56
CA ILE A 26 6.30 -21.41 -23.82
C ILE A 26 7.20 -21.06 -25.02
N TYR A 27 7.93 -19.95 -24.95
CA TYR A 27 8.91 -19.59 -25.97
C TYR A 27 10.03 -20.63 -26.11
N ALA A 28 10.60 -21.09 -24.99
CA ALA A 28 11.67 -22.09 -24.99
C ALA A 28 11.21 -23.46 -25.51
N VAL A 29 9.98 -23.87 -25.22
CA VAL A 29 9.39 -25.13 -25.71
C VAL A 29 9.05 -25.03 -27.20
N SER A 30 8.41 -23.94 -27.62
CA SER A 30 8.03 -23.73 -29.03
C SER A 30 9.22 -23.56 -29.97
N HIS A 31 10.37 -23.09 -29.47
CA HIS A 31 11.58 -23.00 -30.29
C HIS A 31 12.27 -24.35 -30.51
N ARG A 32 12.14 -25.32 -29.60
CA ARG A 32 12.84 -26.61 -29.67
C ARG A 32 12.12 -27.70 -30.48
N VAL A 33 10.86 -27.48 -30.86
CA VAL A 33 10.06 -28.49 -31.56
C VAL A 33 9.67 -27.95 -32.96
N PRO A 34 10.09 -28.61 -34.06
CA PRO A 34 9.63 -28.28 -35.41
C PRO A 34 8.10 -28.49 -35.46
N ASP A 35 7.33 -27.55 -36.02
CA ASP A 35 5.85 -27.43 -35.96
C ASP A 35 5.20 -26.93 -34.66
N ALA A 36 5.95 -26.73 -33.57
CA ALA A 36 5.38 -26.17 -32.33
C ALA A 36 5.21 -24.64 -32.32
N ARG A 37 5.54 -23.94 -33.40
CA ARG A 37 5.32 -22.48 -33.49
C ARG A 37 3.84 -22.13 -33.51
N ALA A 38 3.05 -22.88 -34.28
CA ALA A 38 1.59 -22.73 -34.31
C ALA A 38 0.98 -23.08 -32.94
N PHE A 39 1.46 -24.16 -32.31
CA PHE A 39 1.05 -24.56 -30.97
C PHE A 39 1.42 -23.53 -29.89
N GLY A 40 2.61 -22.93 -29.96
CA GLY A 40 3.04 -21.86 -29.07
C GLY A 40 2.18 -20.60 -29.21
N LEU A 41 1.86 -20.21 -30.44
CA LEU A 41 0.99 -19.06 -30.71
C LEU A 41 -0.46 -19.30 -30.25
N THR A 42 -1.01 -20.50 -30.45
CA THR A 42 -2.37 -20.83 -29.96
C THR A 42 -2.42 -20.93 -28.44
N LEU A 43 -1.39 -21.45 -27.78
CA LEU A 43 -1.28 -21.46 -26.32
C LEU A 43 -1.18 -20.04 -25.75
N LEU A 44 -0.38 -19.17 -26.38
CA LEU A 44 -0.29 -17.76 -25.99
C LEU A 44 -1.61 -17.01 -26.19
N ALA A 45 -2.28 -17.24 -27.33
CA ALA A 45 -3.57 -16.62 -27.62
C ALA A 45 -4.66 -17.09 -26.65
N THR A 46 -4.71 -18.37 -26.32
CA THR A 46 -5.68 -18.92 -25.35
C THR A 46 -5.40 -18.44 -23.93
N MET A 47 -4.14 -18.36 -23.51
CA MET A 47 -3.76 -17.77 -22.23
C MET A 47 -4.10 -16.29 -22.15
N ALA A 48 -3.79 -15.51 -23.18
CA ALA A 48 -4.14 -14.10 -23.26
C ALA A 48 -5.66 -13.90 -23.23
N LEU A 49 -6.41 -14.72 -23.98
CA LEU A 49 -7.87 -14.72 -23.99
C LEU A 49 -8.45 -15.05 -22.61
N MET A 50 -7.95 -16.09 -21.92
CA MET A 50 -8.39 -16.40 -20.55
C MET A 50 -8.11 -15.25 -19.59
N LEU A 51 -6.97 -14.58 -19.73
CA LEU A 51 -6.62 -13.41 -18.92
C LEU A 51 -7.55 -12.25 -19.17
N LEU A 52 -7.81 -11.92 -20.45
CA LEU A 52 -8.75 -10.89 -20.86
C LEU A 52 -10.17 -11.21 -20.38
N LEU A 53 -10.61 -12.46 -20.52
CA LEU A 53 -11.93 -12.91 -20.06
C LEU A 53 -12.05 -12.81 -18.54
N ARG A 54 -10.99 -13.17 -17.80
CA ARG A 54 -10.96 -13.07 -16.33
C ARG A 54 -10.96 -11.61 -15.86
N VAL A 55 -10.21 -10.74 -16.52
CA VAL A 55 -10.23 -9.29 -16.27
C VAL A 55 -11.59 -8.69 -16.60
N TYR A 56 -12.18 -9.10 -17.73
CA TYR A 56 -13.51 -8.67 -18.16
C TYR A 56 -14.59 -9.12 -17.17
N VAL A 57 -14.62 -10.39 -16.77
CA VAL A 57 -15.53 -10.91 -15.75
C VAL A 57 -15.32 -10.19 -14.41
N MET A 58 -14.08 -9.94 -13.99
CA MET A 58 -13.80 -9.16 -12.78
C MET A 58 -14.32 -7.72 -12.85
N HIS A 59 -14.28 -7.08 -14.02
CA HIS A 59 -14.79 -5.72 -14.20
C HIS A 59 -16.31 -5.67 -14.40
N MET A 60 -16.91 -6.72 -14.96
CA MET A 60 -18.36 -6.84 -15.21
C MET A 60 -19.13 -7.40 -14.02
N THR A 61 -18.47 -8.14 -13.11
CA THR A 61 -19.11 -8.58 -11.86
C THR A 61 -19.42 -7.34 -11.01
N PRO A 62 -20.70 -7.05 -10.74
CA PRO A 62 -21.07 -5.87 -9.97
C PRO A 62 -20.44 -5.90 -8.58
N SER A 63 -19.91 -4.78 -8.12
CA SER A 63 -19.36 -4.62 -6.75
C SER A 63 -20.36 -4.96 -5.64
N ASN A 64 -21.67 -4.98 -5.94
CA ASN A 64 -22.72 -5.42 -5.01
C ASN A 64 -22.66 -6.92 -4.65
N LEU A 65 -22.06 -7.78 -5.47
CA LEU A 65 -21.91 -9.21 -5.19
C LEU A 65 -20.67 -9.55 -4.33
N MET A 66 -19.82 -8.56 -4.04
CA MET A 66 -18.66 -8.70 -3.15
C MET A 66 -18.73 -7.78 -1.94
N ARG A 67 -19.93 -7.32 -1.56
CA ARG A 67 -20.08 -6.56 -0.33
C ARG A 67 -19.98 -7.49 0.86
N GLN A 68 -19.06 -7.21 1.78
CA GLN A 68 -18.93 -7.97 3.02
C GLN A 68 -19.81 -7.35 4.08
N ARG A 69 -20.71 -8.15 4.65
CA ARG A 69 -21.61 -7.73 5.72
C ARG A 69 -20.86 -7.80 7.04
N VAL A 70 -20.48 -6.64 7.56
CA VAL A 70 -19.64 -6.53 8.75
C VAL A 70 -20.48 -6.08 9.94
N LEU A 71 -20.36 -6.80 11.04
CA LEU A 71 -20.89 -6.45 12.35
C LEU A 71 -19.75 -5.97 13.25
N VAL A 72 -19.92 -4.85 13.92
CA VAL A 72 -18.97 -4.37 14.93
C VAL A 72 -19.45 -4.82 16.32
N PHE A 73 -18.64 -5.61 17.01
CA PHE A 73 -18.92 -6.04 18.38
C PHE A 73 -18.29 -5.04 19.36
N GLY A 74 -19.12 -4.22 19.98
CA GLY A 74 -18.78 -3.11 20.86
C GLY A 74 -19.53 -1.83 20.47
N VAL A 75 -19.76 -0.95 21.44
CA VAL A 75 -20.47 0.34 21.27
C VAL A 75 -19.71 1.55 21.82
N GLY A 76 -18.52 1.33 22.38
CA GLY A 76 -17.65 2.40 22.86
C GLY A 76 -16.92 3.19 21.75
N THR A 77 -15.98 4.04 22.17
CA THR A 77 -15.21 4.92 21.27
C THR A 77 -14.46 4.15 20.17
N ARG A 78 -13.89 2.98 20.50
CA ARG A 78 -13.19 2.12 19.52
C ARG A 78 -14.14 1.63 18.43
N ALA A 79 -15.36 1.23 18.78
CA ALA A 79 -16.38 0.80 17.83
C ALA A 79 -16.79 1.93 16.90
N LYS A 80 -17.03 3.14 17.42
CA LYS A 80 -17.33 4.34 16.62
C LYS A 80 -16.22 4.66 15.62
N LEU A 81 -14.96 4.63 16.05
CA LEU A 81 -13.80 4.86 15.19
C LEU A 81 -13.70 3.81 14.07
N VAL A 82 -13.99 2.55 14.38
CA VAL A 82 -13.97 1.45 13.40
C VAL A 82 -15.10 1.61 12.40
N GLY A 83 -16.34 1.79 12.86
CA GLY A 83 -17.46 1.91 11.94
C GLY A 83 -17.36 3.15 11.04
N THR A 84 -16.90 4.29 11.56
CA THR A 84 -16.62 5.48 10.72
C THR A 84 -15.50 5.23 9.72
N ALA A 85 -14.44 4.52 10.11
CA ALA A 85 -13.35 4.16 9.20
C ALA A 85 -13.78 3.14 8.14
N LEU A 86 -14.62 2.15 8.49
CA LEU A 86 -15.18 1.19 7.53
C LEU A 86 -16.01 1.92 6.47
N LEU A 87 -16.93 2.79 6.90
CA LEU A 87 -17.79 3.57 6.00
C LEU A 87 -17.00 4.55 5.11
N LYS A 88 -15.89 5.11 5.62
CA LYS A 88 -15.07 6.08 4.89
C LYS A 88 -14.06 5.42 3.95
N SER A 89 -13.43 4.34 4.39
CA SER A 89 -12.24 3.76 3.74
C SER A 89 -12.56 2.55 2.87
N ASP A 90 -13.69 1.87 3.08
CA ASP A 90 -14.02 0.64 2.34
C ASP A 90 -15.42 0.68 1.71
N PRO A 91 -15.54 0.98 0.40
CA PRO A 91 -16.82 0.96 -0.32
C PRO A 91 -17.37 -0.45 -0.57
N THR A 92 -16.62 -1.50 -0.23
CA THR A 92 -17.04 -2.90 -0.32
C THR A 92 -17.54 -3.47 1.00
N VAL A 93 -17.57 -2.67 2.06
CA VAL A 93 -18.14 -3.07 3.35
C VAL A 93 -19.56 -2.55 3.48
N ASP A 94 -20.47 -3.44 3.86
CA ASP A 94 -21.82 -3.10 4.30
C ASP A 94 -21.87 -3.26 5.82
N LEU A 95 -21.88 -2.12 6.54
CA LEU A 95 -21.91 -2.12 8.00
C LEU A 95 -23.33 -2.44 8.47
N VAL A 96 -23.54 -3.68 8.93
CA VAL A 96 -24.83 -4.18 9.41
C VAL A 96 -25.26 -3.46 10.69
N GLY A 97 -24.31 -3.20 11.59
CA GLY A 97 -24.57 -2.50 12.84
C GLY A 97 -23.51 -2.74 13.91
N TYR A 98 -23.88 -2.38 15.13
CA TYR A 98 -23.11 -2.47 16.35
C TYR A 98 -23.86 -3.34 17.35
N TYR A 99 -23.17 -4.30 17.94
CA TYR A 99 -23.70 -5.14 19.01
C TYR A 99 -22.98 -4.82 20.32
N ALA A 100 -23.72 -4.42 21.35
CA ALA A 100 -23.12 -3.98 22.61
C ALA A 100 -22.48 -5.15 23.38
N SER A 101 -21.41 -4.87 24.10
CA SER A 101 -20.91 -5.81 25.10
C SER A 101 -21.76 -5.71 26.38
N PRO A 102 -21.95 -6.82 27.13
CA PRO A 102 -22.66 -6.79 28.42
C PRO A 102 -22.08 -5.79 29.44
N THR A 103 -20.80 -5.43 29.29
CA THR A 103 -20.10 -4.50 30.20
C THR A 103 -20.15 -3.03 29.77
N GLU A 104 -20.56 -2.74 28.53
CA GLU A 104 -20.63 -1.37 28.01
C GLU A 104 -22.03 -0.78 28.27
N LYS A 105 -22.12 0.17 29.21
CA LYS A 105 -23.39 0.80 29.60
C LYS A 105 -23.75 2.05 28.80
N GLU A 106 -22.76 2.71 28.21
CA GLU A 106 -22.92 3.94 27.43
C GLU A 106 -22.55 3.69 25.97
N SER A 107 -23.42 4.13 25.06
CA SER A 107 -23.23 3.98 23.62
C SER A 107 -22.69 5.28 23.03
N GLU A 108 -21.51 5.21 22.42
CA GLU A 108 -20.88 6.30 21.68
C GLU A 108 -21.21 6.25 20.18
N VAL A 109 -21.84 5.17 19.74
CA VAL A 109 -22.25 4.91 18.36
C VAL A 109 -23.66 5.45 18.10
N SER A 110 -23.94 5.76 16.84
CA SER A 110 -25.24 6.30 16.42
C SER A 110 -26.36 5.26 16.59
N ALA A 111 -27.55 5.73 17.01
CA ALA A 111 -28.71 4.87 17.26
C ALA A 111 -29.18 4.05 16.03
N TRP A 112 -28.87 4.51 14.81
CA TRP A 112 -29.32 3.85 13.57
C TRP A 112 -28.76 2.43 13.37
N GLY A 113 -27.66 2.09 14.04
CA GLY A 113 -26.99 0.81 13.88
C GLY A 113 -26.95 -0.04 15.14
N LEU A 114 -27.61 0.35 16.24
CA LEU A 114 -27.54 -0.40 17.49
C LEU A 114 -28.49 -1.60 17.44
N LEU A 115 -27.92 -2.81 17.47
CA LEU A 115 -28.69 -4.06 17.44
C LEU A 115 -29.14 -4.46 18.84
N SER A 116 -30.33 -5.05 18.94
CA SER A 116 -30.94 -5.39 20.23
C SER A 116 -30.21 -6.52 20.95
N MET A 117 -29.88 -6.32 22.22
CA MET A 117 -29.30 -7.34 23.11
C MET A 117 -30.30 -8.42 23.56
N THR A 118 -31.57 -8.33 23.14
CA THR A 118 -32.59 -9.34 23.46
C THR A 118 -32.35 -10.66 22.76
N ASN A 119 -31.70 -10.62 21.60
CA ASN A 119 -31.35 -11.80 20.80
C ASN A 119 -29.88 -12.13 21.05
N SER A 120 -29.51 -13.42 20.97
CA SER A 120 -28.09 -13.78 21.08
C SER A 120 -27.31 -13.23 19.88
N LEU A 121 -26.00 -13.06 20.03
CA LEU A 121 -25.13 -12.63 18.94
C LEU A 121 -25.24 -13.59 17.75
N THR A 122 -25.33 -14.89 18.02
CA THR A 122 -25.48 -15.93 17.00
C THR A 122 -26.78 -15.78 16.20
N ASP A 123 -27.89 -15.45 16.86
CA ASP A 123 -29.19 -15.27 16.19
C ASP A 123 -29.15 -14.07 15.24
N ILE A 124 -28.57 -12.95 15.68
CA ILE A 124 -28.42 -11.73 14.88
C ILE A 124 -27.51 -12.00 13.67
N VAL A 125 -26.42 -12.72 13.89
CA VAL A 125 -25.49 -13.09 12.82
C VAL A 125 -26.17 -13.93 11.75
N MET A 126 -27.07 -14.84 12.14
CA MET A 126 -27.88 -15.61 11.19
C MET A 126 -28.94 -14.74 10.49
N GLN A 127 -29.68 -13.95 11.26
CA GLN A 127 -30.80 -13.14 10.75
C GLN A 127 -30.31 -12.08 9.75
N GLU A 128 -29.22 -11.41 10.08
CA GLU A 128 -28.64 -10.34 9.27
C GLU A 128 -27.60 -10.83 8.26
N GLN A 129 -27.38 -12.14 8.15
CA GLN A 129 -26.38 -12.75 7.26
C GLN A 129 -25.00 -12.09 7.36
N VAL A 130 -24.45 -12.03 8.57
CA VAL A 130 -23.16 -11.39 8.83
C VAL A 130 -22.02 -12.29 8.35
N ASP A 131 -21.13 -11.76 7.51
CA ASP A 131 -19.94 -12.46 7.01
C ASP A 131 -18.76 -12.35 7.96
N GLU A 132 -18.68 -11.23 8.70
CA GLU A 132 -17.55 -10.91 9.56
C GLU A 132 -17.96 -10.09 10.80
N ILE A 133 -17.37 -10.45 11.95
CA ILE A 133 -17.50 -9.76 13.22
C ILE A 133 -16.16 -9.11 13.56
N VAL A 134 -16.14 -7.78 13.65
CA VAL A 134 -14.98 -7.00 14.09
C VAL A 134 -15.14 -6.68 15.58
N VAL A 135 -14.28 -7.27 16.40
CA VAL A 135 -14.29 -7.12 17.86
C VAL A 135 -13.63 -5.80 18.25
N ALA A 136 -14.43 -4.83 18.68
CA ALA A 136 -14.04 -3.45 18.95
C ALA A 136 -14.15 -3.04 20.42
N LEU A 137 -13.70 -3.91 21.34
CA LEU A 137 -13.72 -3.68 22.78
C LEU A 137 -12.42 -3.09 23.32
N THR A 138 -12.54 -2.24 24.34
CA THR A 138 -11.40 -1.73 25.13
C THR A 138 -10.92 -2.78 26.13
N GLU A 139 -11.83 -3.38 26.90
CA GLU A 139 -11.54 -4.45 27.87
C GLU A 139 -12.01 -5.79 27.30
N ARG A 140 -11.10 -6.78 27.20
CA ARG A 140 -11.42 -8.14 26.70
C ARG A 140 -11.53 -9.18 27.80
N ARG A 141 -11.42 -8.76 29.06
CA ARG A 141 -11.40 -9.62 30.25
C ARG A 141 -12.66 -9.42 31.08
N GLY A 142 -12.93 -10.36 31.98
CA GLY A 142 -13.99 -10.20 32.98
C GLY A 142 -15.43 -10.31 32.47
N GLY A 143 -15.67 -11.10 31.41
CA GLY A 143 -17.03 -11.35 30.90
C GLY A 143 -17.54 -10.34 29.88
N SER A 144 -16.70 -9.40 29.44
CA SER A 144 -17.03 -8.45 28.36
C SER A 144 -17.21 -9.10 26.98
N MET A 145 -16.75 -10.35 26.81
CA MET A 145 -16.78 -11.08 25.54
C MET A 145 -17.55 -12.40 25.68
N PRO A 146 -18.67 -12.60 24.95
CA PRO A 146 -19.40 -13.86 24.91
C PRO A 146 -18.62 -14.88 24.05
N LEU A 147 -17.59 -15.48 24.65
CA LEU A 147 -16.64 -16.34 23.95
C LEU A 147 -17.33 -17.52 23.23
N ARG A 148 -18.38 -18.08 23.85
CA ARG A 148 -19.13 -19.20 23.29
C ARG A 148 -19.85 -18.79 22.00
N GLU A 149 -20.60 -17.69 22.03
CA GLU A 149 -21.34 -17.19 20.86
C GLU A 149 -20.39 -16.80 19.72
N LEU A 150 -19.26 -16.14 20.03
CA LEU A 150 -18.24 -15.82 19.02
C LEU A 150 -17.60 -17.08 18.42
N LEU A 151 -17.38 -18.11 19.23
CA LEU A 151 -16.86 -19.39 18.75
C LEU A 151 -17.89 -20.10 17.86
N ASP A 152 -19.16 -20.11 18.24
CA ASP A 152 -20.25 -20.69 17.46
C ASP A 152 -20.37 -19.99 16.10
N CYS A 153 -20.38 -18.65 16.08
CA CYS A 153 -20.34 -17.86 14.84
C CYS A 153 -19.13 -18.25 13.97
N LYS A 154 -17.94 -18.40 14.58
CA LYS A 154 -16.73 -18.80 13.87
C LYS A 154 -16.82 -20.21 13.28
N LEU A 155 -17.44 -21.14 13.98
CA LEU A 155 -17.67 -22.52 13.50
C LEU A 155 -18.69 -22.57 12.37
N MET A 156 -19.63 -21.63 12.32
CA MET A 156 -20.58 -21.44 11.21
C MET A 156 -19.93 -20.81 9.97
N GLY A 157 -18.65 -20.42 10.02
CA GLY A 157 -17.91 -19.85 8.90
C GLY A 157 -17.81 -18.32 8.92
N VAL A 158 -18.37 -17.65 9.94
CA VAL A 158 -18.26 -16.21 10.11
C VAL A 158 -16.85 -15.85 10.57
N ARG A 159 -16.24 -14.84 9.95
CA ARG A 159 -14.89 -14.41 10.34
C ARG A 159 -14.97 -13.59 11.62
N VAL A 160 -14.29 -14.00 12.68
CA VAL A 160 -14.18 -13.22 13.91
C VAL A 160 -12.77 -12.67 14.00
N VAL A 161 -12.63 -11.35 13.89
CA VAL A 161 -11.33 -10.67 13.86
C VAL A 161 -11.29 -9.49 14.82
N ASP A 162 -10.10 -9.16 15.29
CA ASP A 162 -9.83 -7.90 15.99
C ASP A 162 -9.74 -6.74 14.99
N ILE A 163 -10.01 -5.51 15.44
CA ILE A 163 -9.79 -4.27 14.70
C ILE A 163 -8.42 -4.29 14.01
N ALA A 164 -7.34 -4.51 14.75
CA ALA A 164 -5.99 -4.47 14.19
C ALA A 164 -5.80 -5.47 13.05
N ALA A 165 -6.36 -6.68 13.20
CA ALA A 165 -6.32 -7.72 12.18
C ALA A 165 -7.18 -7.40 10.95
N HIS A 166 -8.35 -6.78 11.15
CA HIS A 166 -9.22 -6.32 10.06
C HIS A 166 -8.50 -5.28 9.18
N PHE A 167 -7.97 -4.22 9.79
CA PHE A 167 -7.24 -3.18 9.06
C PHE A 167 -6.00 -3.73 8.34
N GLU A 168 -5.29 -4.66 8.99
CA GLU A 168 -4.12 -5.30 8.38
C GLU A 168 -4.50 -6.15 7.16
N GLN A 169 -5.56 -6.94 7.24
CA GLN A 169 -5.94 -7.88 6.17
C GLN A 169 -6.68 -7.20 5.01
N THR A 170 -7.56 -6.25 5.32
CA THR A 170 -8.47 -5.62 4.35
C THR A 170 -7.84 -4.40 3.71
N LEU A 171 -7.25 -3.52 4.54
CA LEU A 171 -6.71 -2.24 4.09
C LEU A 171 -5.19 -2.28 3.86
N GLY A 172 -4.51 -3.33 4.34
CA GLY A 172 -3.05 -3.39 4.31
C GLY A 172 -2.44 -2.27 5.14
N GLN A 173 -3.02 -2.01 6.31
CA GLN A 173 -2.69 -0.88 7.17
C GLN A 173 -2.49 -1.36 8.61
N ILE A 174 -1.42 -0.91 9.28
CA ILE A 174 -1.18 -1.24 10.69
C ILE A 174 -1.46 0.00 11.53
N ARG A 175 -2.53 -0.03 12.32
CA ARG A 175 -2.93 1.16 13.06
C ARG A 175 -1.99 1.51 14.21
N LEU A 176 -1.61 2.78 14.30
CA LEU A 176 -0.66 3.26 15.32
C LEU A 176 -1.16 3.05 16.75
N ASP A 177 -2.46 3.16 17.00
CA ASP A 177 -3.05 2.92 18.33
C ASP A 177 -3.00 1.45 18.77
N SER A 178 -2.75 0.53 17.83
CA SER A 178 -2.55 -0.90 18.11
C SER A 178 -1.08 -1.31 18.13
N VAL A 179 -0.16 -0.41 17.74
CA VAL A 179 1.28 -0.69 17.77
C VAL A 179 1.79 -0.53 19.20
N SER A 180 2.39 -1.60 19.71
CA SER A 180 3.09 -1.62 20.99
C SER A 180 4.49 -2.20 20.82
N ALA A 181 5.38 -1.89 21.75
CA ALA A 181 6.72 -2.51 21.78
C ALA A 181 6.64 -4.04 21.79
N GLY A 182 5.69 -4.61 22.53
CA GLY A 182 5.46 -6.06 22.54
C GLY A 182 5.06 -6.60 21.17
N TRP A 183 4.18 -5.92 20.45
CA TRP A 183 3.81 -6.30 19.09
C TRP A 183 4.98 -6.22 18.10
N LEU A 184 5.87 -5.23 18.24
CA LEU A 184 7.06 -5.09 17.39
C LEU A 184 8.13 -6.15 17.68
N ILE A 185 8.32 -6.51 18.94
CA ILE A 185 9.37 -7.44 19.39
C ILE A 185 8.94 -8.89 19.21
N PHE A 186 7.70 -9.22 19.59
CA PHE A 186 7.18 -10.60 19.60
C PHE A 186 6.26 -10.91 18.42
N GLY A 187 5.92 -9.92 17.60
CA GLY A 187 5.11 -10.13 16.40
C GLY A 187 5.85 -10.90 15.32
N GLU A 188 5.10 -11.67 14.53
CA GLU A 188 5.63 -12.25 13.30
C GLU A 188 5.83 -11.16 12.24
N GLY A 189 6.96 -11.19 11.55
CA GLY A 189 7.33 -10.18 10.54
C GLY A 189 8.65 -9.49 10.90
N PHE A 190 8.97 -8.39 10.20
CA PHE A 190 10.15 -7.53 10.42
C PHE A 190 11.54 -8.20 10.25
N ASN A 191 11.60 -9.53 10.18
CA ASN A 191 12.83 -10.27 9.93
C ASN A 191 13.05 -10.44 8.42
N THR A 192 14.04 -9.74 7.90
CA THR A 192 14.56 -9.97 6.55
C THR A 192 15.80 -10.85 6.62
N GLY A 193 15.60 -12.16 6.51
CA GLY A 193 16.71 -13.11 6.36
C GLY A 193 17.62 -12.71 5.18
N TRP A 194 18.92 -12.94 5.32
CA TRP A 194 19.94 -12.54 4.33
C TRP A 194 19.61 -13.00 2.90
N LEU A 195 19.05 -14.20 2.74
CA LEU A 195 18.66 -14.74 1.44
C LEU A 195 17.53 -13.92 0.80
N ARG A 196 16.52 -13.54 1.59
CA ARG A 196 15.42 -12.68 1.10
C ARG A 196 15.95 -11.30 0.72
N ALA A 197 16.85 -10.73 1.53
CA ALA A 197 17.49 -9.46 1.22
C ALA A 197 18.34 -9.52 -0.06
N ALA A 198 19.07 -10.60 -0.28
CA ALA A 198 19.86 -10.82 -1.49
C ALA A 198 18.96 -10.96 -2.73
N ILE A 199 17.91 -11.78 -2.65
CA ILE A 199 16.92 -11.95 -3.73
C ILE A 199 16.28 -10.61 -4.08
N LYS A 200 15.82 -9.86 -3.07
CA LYS A 200 15.27 -8.51 -3.21
C LYS A 200 16.26 -7.57 -3.88
N ARG A 201 17.53 -7.64 -3.49
CA ARG A 201 18.60 -6.81 -4.08
C ARG A 201 18.82 -7.11 -5.56
N VAL A 202 18.85 -8.39 -5.94
CA VAL A 202 18.97 -8.79 -7.35
C VAL A 202 17.76 -8.30 -8.14
N PHE A 203 16.55 -8.49 -7.60
CA PHE A 203 15.32 -7.98 -8.21
C PHE A 203 15.39 -6.47 -8.45
N ASP A 204 15.80 -5.69 -7.43
CA ASP A 204 15.92 -4.23 -7.54
C ASP A 204 16.91 -3.81 -8.63
N ILE A 205 18.07 -4.46 -8.72
CA ILE A 205 19.08 -4.16 -9.74
C ILE A 205 18.55 -4.46 -11.14
N VAL A 206 17.95 -5.64 -11.33
CA VAL A 206 17.40 -6.05 -12.63
C VAL A 206 16.31 -5.09 -13.09
N CYS A 207 15.35 -4.77 -12.22
CA CYS A 207 14.29 -3.81 -12.54
C CYS A 207 14.84 -2.42 -12.83
N ALA A 208 15.80 -1.92 -12.03
CA ALA A 208 16.40 -0.61 -12.27
C ALA A 208 17.16 -0.53 -13.59
N LEU A 209 17.91 -1.59 -13.96
CA LEU A 209 18.62 -1.65 -15.25
C LEU A 209 17.65 -1.65 -16.43
N ILE A 210 16.59 -2.47 -16.37
CA ILE A 210 15.57 -2.52 -17.42
C ILE A 210 14.92 -1.14 -17.60
N LEU A 211 14.50 -0.50 -16.51
CA LEU A 211 13.89 0.82 -16.56
C LEU A 211 14.86 1.89 -17.06
N LEU A 212 16.14 1.85 -16.64
CA LEU A 212 17.14 2.77 -17.16
C LEU A 212 17.31 2.65 -18.66
N VAL A 213 17.42 1.44 -19.21
CA VAL A 213 17.55 1.22 -20.66
C VAL A 213 16.32 1.72 -21.41
N ILE A 214 15.12 1.40 -20.92
CA ILE A 214 13.86 1.82 -21.55
C ILE A 214 13.68 3.35 -21.52
N PHE A 215 13.98 3.98 -20.38
CA PHE A 215 13.75 5.41 -20.17
C PHE A 215 14.95 6.31 -20.49
N LEU A 216 16.10 5.76 -20.88
CA LEU A 216 17.30 6.53 -21.24
C LEU A 216 17.02 7.61 -22.31
N PRO A 217 16.30 7.34 -23.41
CA PRO A 217 15.99 8.37 -24.41
C PRO A 217 15.16 9.51 -23.82
N ILE A 218 14.18 9.19 -22.97
CA ILE A 218 13.32 10.18 -22.31
C ILE A 218 14.13 11.02 -21.32
N MET A 219 15.06 10.41 -20.58
CA MET A 219 15.97 11.11 -19.67
C MET A 219 16.88 12.10 -20.41
N LEU A 220 17.40 11.73 -21.60
CA LEU A 220 18.22 12.62 -22.42
C LEU A 220 17.43 13.81 -22.96
N VAL A 221 16.22 13.58 -23.49
CA VAL A 221 15.33 14.66 -23.95
C VAL A 221 14.95 15.58 -22.80
N THR A 222 14.67 15.02 -21.63
CA THR A 222 14.35 15.81 -20.42
C THR A 222 15.54 16.65 -19.98
N ALA A 223 16.74 16.09 -19.97
CA ALA A 223 17.96 16.82 -19.63
C ALA A 223 18.16 18.02 -20.58
N LEU A 224 18.00 17.81 -21.89
CA LEU A 224 18.10 18.88 -22.88
C LEU A 224 17.02 19.96 -22.67
N ALA A 225 15.76 19.56 -22.43
CA ALA A 225 14.67 20.50 -22.18
C ALA A 225 14.92 21.39 -20.94
N ILE A 226 15.49 20.83 -19.88
CA ILE A 226 15.86 21.59 -18.68
C ILE A 226 16.96 22.61 -18.99
N VAL A 227 17.99 22.22 -19.74
CA VAL A 227 19.09 23.11 -20.12
C VAL A 227 18.59 24.25 -21.02
N LEU A 228 17.70 23.95 -21.96
CA LEU A 228 17.13 24.95 -22.87
C LEU A 228 16.20 25.94 -22.15
N GLU A 229 15.51 25.52 -21.09
CA GLU A 229 14.60 26.40 -20.35
C GLU A 229 15.30 27.24 -19.29
N ASP A 230 16.16 26.64 -18.44
CA ASP A 230 16.68 27.26 -17.21
C ASP A 230 18.19 26.97 -17.00
N GLY A 231 18.90 26.47 -18.03
CA GLY A 231 20.34 26.24 -18.00
C GLY A 231 20.80 25.07 -17.11
N PHE A 232 22.05 25.10 -16.64
CA PHE A 232 22.60 24.12 -15.70
C PHE A 232 22.36 24.54 -14.24
N PRO A 233 22.38 23.60 -13.25
CA PRO A 233 22.52 22.15 -13.38
C PRO A 233 21.22 21.40 -13.73
N VAL A 234 21.34 20.29 -14.46
CA VAL A 234 20.20 19.42 -14.84
C VAL A 234 19.66 18.60 -13.67
N LEU A 235 20.55 18.15 -12.78
CA LEU A 235 20.20 17.29 -11.66
C LEU A 235 20.16 18.11 -10.36
N TYR A 236 19.16 17.82 -9.54
CA TYR A 236 19.04 18.30 -8.18
C TYR A 236 19.36 17.16 -7.20
N ARG A 237 20.07 17.49 -6.13
CA ARG A 237 20.43 16.56 -5.06
C ARG A 237 19.85 17.07 -3.75
N GLN A 238 19.24 16.17 -2.99
CA GLN A 238 18.68 16.52 -1.68
C GLN A 238 19.00 15.43 -0.67
N GLU A 239 19.42 15.86 0.52
CA GLU A 239 19.65 14.95 1.63
C GLU A 239 18.35 14.37 2.16
N ARG A 240 18.34 13.07 2.36
CA ARG A 240 17.21 12.30 2.86
C ARG A 240 17.67 11.21 3.82
N VAL A 241 16.75 10.80 4.71
CA VAL A 241 16.97 9.69 5.63
C VAL A 241 16.69 8.37 4.93
N GLY A 242 17.68 7.48 4.94
CA GLY A 242 17.62 6.14 4.36
C GLY A 242 17.57 5.04 5.41
N GLN A 243 18.04 3.85 5.03
CA GLN A 243 17.99 2.67 5.90
C GLN A 243 18.80 2.88 7.19
N ASN A 244 18.23 2.48 8.32
CA ASN A 244 18.79 2.61 9.67
C ASN A 244 19.16 4.07 10.01
N GLY A 245 18.40 5.04 9.49
CA GLY A 245 18.64 6.46 9.74
C GLY A 245 19.81 7.06 8.95
N ARG A 246 20.48 6.29 8.08
CA ARG A 246 21.65 6.77 7.34
C ARG A 246 21.25 7.80 6.29
N LEU A 247 21.94 8.94 6.29
CA LEU A 247 21.71 10.01 5.33
C LEU A 247 22.26 9.62 3.95
N PHE A 248 21.52 9.99 2.90
CA PHE A 248 21.97 9.86 1.52
C PHE A 248 21.38 10.98 0.65
N ASN A 249 22.02 11.25 -0.48
CA ASN A 249 21.52 12.22 -1.45
C ASN A 249 20.61 11.52 -2.47
N VAL A 250 19.33 11.88 -2.47
CA VAL A 250 18.42 11.51 -3.56
C VAL A 250 18.71 12.38 -4.78
N VAL A 251 18.77 11.76 -5.95
CA VAL A 251 19.02 12.46 -7.22
C VAL A 251 17.73 12.54 -8.01
N LYS A 252 17.37 13.74 -8.48
CA LYS A 252 16.20 14.00 -9.32
C LYS A 252 16.58 14.93 -10.47
N PHE A 253 15.73 15.00 -11.49
CA PHE A 253 15.82 16.12 -12.42
C PHE A 253 15.39 17.41 -11.72
N ARG A 254 16.08 18.50 -12.04
CA ARG A 254 15.72 19.82 -11.55
C ARG A 254 14.40 20.25 -12.16
N SER A 255 13.39 20.43 -11.31
CA SER A 255 12.04 20.87 -11.71
C SER A 255 11.69 22.28 -11.21
N MET A 256 12.56 22.87 -10.40
CA MET A 256 12.38 24.22 -9.84
C MET A 256 13.51 25.12 -10.29
N ARG A 257 13.29 26.44 -10.27
CA ARG A 257 14.32 27.43 -10.55
C ARG A 257 15.49 27.31 -9.57
N THR A 258 16.68 27.71 -9.99
CA THR A 258 17.89 27.64 -9.15
C THR A 258 17.82 28.51 -7.88
N ASP A 259 16.95 29.50 -7.86
CA ASP A 259 16.71 30.40 -6.72
C ASP A 259 15.54 29.98 -5.82
N ALA A 260 14.93 28.82 -6.07
CA ALA A 260 13.73 28.35 -5.38
C ALA A 260 13.88 28.14 -3.86
N GLU A 261 15.08 27.86 -3.37
CA GLU A 261 15.34 27.64 -1.92
C GLU A 261 16.23 28.74 -1.31
N LYS A 262 16.28 29.95 -1.90
CA LYS A 262 17.08 31.07 -1.36
C LYS A 262 16.70 31.51 0.06
N ASP A 263 15.47 31.23 0.48
CA ASP A 263 14.96 31.49 1.82
C ASP A 263 15.43 30.45 2.86
N GLY A 264 16.05 29.34 2.43
CA GLY A 264 16.66 28.33 3.30
C GLY A 264 15.67 27.52 4.13
N GLN A 265 14.35 27.76 4.00
CA GLN A 265 13.33 27.15 4.84
C GLN A 265 12.80 25.84 4.23
N PRO A 266 12.89 24.70 4.94
CA PRO A 266 12.26 23.44 4.53
C PRO A 266 10.74 23.57 4.51
N ARG A 267 10.13 23.71 3.33
CA ARG A 267 8.66 23.73 3.17
C ARG A 267 8.19 22.44 2.52
N TRP A 268 7.01 21.96 2.93
CA TRP A 268 6.30 20.96 2.14
C TRP A 268 5.91 21.57 0.78
N ALA A 269 6.01 20.77 -0.29
CA ALA A 269 5.62 21.23 -1.61
C ALA A 269 4.10 21.43 -1.65
N THR A 270 3.65 22.61 -2.06
CA THR A 270 2.24 22.91 -2.33
C THR A 270 1.87 22.60 -3.77
N ALA A 271 0.59 22.36 -4.05
CA ALA A 271 0.10 21.96 -5.37
C ALA A 271 0.28 23.02 -6.47
N ALA A 272 0.37 24.29 -6.11
CA ALA A 272 0.69 25.39 -7.01
C ALA A 272 1.92 26.14 -6.46
N ASP A 273 3.10 25.59 -6.74
CA ASP A 273 4.36 26.20 -6.34
C ASP A 273 4.90 27.06 -7.50
N ASP A 274 4.91 28.38 -7.32
CA ASP A 274 5.37 29.37 -8.31
C ASP A 274 6.85 29.19 -8.70
N ARG A 275 7.60 28.40 -7.92
CA ARG A 275 9.02 28.11 -8.16
C ARG A 275 9.25 27.04 -9.22
N CYS A 276 8.20 26.36 -9.69
CA CYS A 276 8.29 25.27 -10.66
C CYS A 276 8.38 25.80 -12.10
N THR A 277 9.38 25.36 -12.88
CA THR A 277 9.52 25.73 -14.30
C THR A 277 8.43 25.07 -15.16
N ARG A 278 8.26 25.46 -16.44
CA ARG A 278 7.25 24.84 -17.30
C ARG A 278 7.60 23.39 -17.61
N VAL A 279 8.86 23.12 -17.93
CA VAL A 279 9.36 21.73 -18.08
C VAL A 279 9.23 21.00 -16.75
N GLY A 280 9.63 21.64 -15.65
CA GLY A 280 9.52 21.13 -14.28
C GLY A 280 8.11 20.66 -13.91
N ARG A 281 7.10 21.48 -14.25
CA ARG A 281 5.69 21.17 -14.01
C ARG A 281 5.24 19.96 -14.81
N PHE A 282 5.67 19.84 -16.06
CA PHE A 282 5.38 18.67 -16.88
C PHE A 282 6.02 17.41 -16.33
N ILE A 283 7.33 17.42 -16.06
CA ILE A 283 8.06 16.22 -15.61
C ILE A 283 7.60 15.73 -14.25
N ARG A 284 7.19 16.62 -13.33
CA ARG A 284 6.58 16.25 -12.03
C ARG A 284 5.22 15.61 -12.17
N LYS A 285 4.41 16.10 -13.12
CA LYS A 285 3.08 15.57 -13.41
C LYS A 285 3.14 14.13 -13.91
N VAL A 286 4.16 13.80 -14.72
CA VAL A 286 4.37 12.45 -15.26
C VAL A 286 5.44 11.65 -14.51
N ARG A 287 5.96 12.17 -13.39
CA ARG A 287 6.99 11.55 -12.53
C ARG A 287 8.32 11.23 -13.22
N ILE A 288 8.60 11.86 -14.36
CA ILE A 288 9.87 11.74 -15.06
C ILE A 288 11.00 12.32 -14.20
N ASP A 289 10.70 13.31 -13.35
CA ASP A 289 11.67 13.94 -12.45
C ASP A 289 12.33 12.97 -11.48
N GLU A 290 11.67 11.85 -11.16
CA GLU A 290 12.15 10.84 -10.23
C GLU A 290 12.99 9.73 -10.90
N LEU A 291 13.09 9.67 -12.24
CA LEU A 291 13.87 8.65 -12.95
C LEU A 291 15.36 8.58 -12.55
N PRO A 292 16.07 9.70 -12.26
CA PRO A 292 17.45 9.62 -11.79
C PRO A 292 17.63 8.86 -10.46
N GLN A 293 16.56 8.63 -9.69
CA GLN A 293 16.62 7.82 -8.46
C GLN A 293 16.96 6.35 -8.74
N LEU A 294 16.79 5.86 -9.98
CA LEU A 294 17.21 4.52 -10.38
C LEU A 294 18.72 4.32 -10.18
N PHE A 295 19.54 5.38 -10.30
CA PHE A 295 20.96 5.32 -9.96
C PHE A 295 21.19 5.10 -8.46
N SER A 296 20.36 5.69 -7.59
CA SER A 296 20.39 5.45 -6.14
C SER A 296 19.96 4.02 -5.79
N VAL A 297 19.08 3.42 -6.58
CA VAL A 297 18.76 1.99 -6.49
C VAL A 297 19.99 1.17 -6.86
N LEU A 298 20.64 1.43 -8.00
CA LEU A 298 21.86 0.71 -8.38
C LEU A 298 23.01 0.88 -7.37
N ALA A 299 23.18 2.07 -6.78
CA ALA A 299 24.15 2.32 -5.72
C ALA A 299 23.82 1.63 -4.39
N GLY A 300 22.58 1.12 -4.23
CA GLY A 300 22.15 0.38 -3.05
C GLY A 300 21.68 1.25 -1.88
N ALA A 301 21.60 2.57 -2.06
CA ALA A 301 21.02 3.50 -1.09
C ALA A 301 19.48 3.42 -1.07
N MET A 302 18.87 3.10 -2.22
CA MET A 302 17.43 2.91 -2.38
C MET A 302 17.10 1.50 -2.88
N SER A 303 15.81 1.18 -2.85
CA SER A 303 15.18 -0.01 -3.43
C SER A 303 14.13 0.42 -4.48
N MET A 304 13.67 -0.49 -5.33
CA MET A 304 12.55 -0.19 -6.24
C MET A 304 11.28 0.11 -5.47
N VAL A 305 11.03 -0.67 -4.41
CA VAL A 305 9.86 -0.57 -3.54
C VAL A 305 10.31 -0.42 -2.09
N GLY A 306 9.73 0.55 -1.38
CA GLY A 306 10.04 0.85 0.02
C GLY A 306 9.38 2.14 0.51
N PRO A 307 9.48 2.47 1.81
CA PRO A 307 8.98 3.72 2.34
C PRO A 307 9.60 4.94 1.63
N ARG A 308 8.82 6.00 1.39
CA ARG A 308 9.34 7.20 0.74
C ARG A 308 10.35 7.90 1.67
N PRO A 309 11.56 8.23 1.19
CA PRO A 309 12.58 8.86 2.02
C PRO A 309 12.19 10.32 2.34
N GLU A 310 12.24 10.71 3.62
CA GLU A 310 11.92 12.06 4.08
C GLU A 310 13.16 12.89 4.40
N ARG A 311 13.02 14.22 4.42
CA ARG A 311 14.13 15.13 4.81
C ARG A 311 14.42 14.95 6.30
N PRO A 312 15.70 14.98 6.73
CA PRO A 312 16.08 14.82 8.14
C PRO A 312 15.28 15.73 9.08
N PHE A 313 15.17 17.01 8.70
CA PHE A 313 14.37 18.00 9.42
C PHE A 313 12.92 17.56 9.73
N PHE A 314 12.24 16.90 8.78
CA PHE A 314 10.89 16.40 9.02
C PHE A 314 10.90 15.10 9.81
N VAL A 315 11.89 14.23 9.59
CA VAL A 315 12.03 12.99 10.35
C VAL A 315 12.24 13.28 11.83
N ASP A 316 13.06 14.27 12.17
CA ASP A 316 13.34 14.64 13.56
C ASP A 316 12.07 15.12 14.28
N ARG A 317 11.26 15.97 13.62
CA ARG A 317 9.96 16.43 14.15
C ARG A 317 8.95 15.29 14.25
N LEU A 318 8.77 14.53 13.18
CA LEU A 318 7.77 13.46 13.13
C LEU A 318 8.10 12.31 14.09
N THR A 319 9.38 12.09 14.41
CA THR A 319 9.78 11.10 15.42
C THR A 319 9.45 11.55 16.84
N GLN A 320 9.37 12.87 17.09
CA GLN A 320 8.91 13.42 18.37
C GLN A 320 7.39 13.34 18.50
N ASP A 321 6.67 13.61 17.41
CA ASP A 321 5.19 13.69 17.43
C ASP A 321 4.51 12.32 17.26
N ILE A 322 5.14 11.38 16.54
CA ILE A 322 4.53 10.11 16.15
C ILE A 322 5.32 8.95 16.76
N PRO A 323 4.73 8.18 17.69
CA PRO A 323 5.37 6.99 18.25
C PRO A 323 5.80 6.00 17.17
N TYR A 324 6.98 5.42 17.34
CA TYR A 324 7.53 4.40 16.45
C TYR A 324 7.77 4.83 14.99
N TYR A 325 7.77 6.14 14.69
CA TYR A 325 8.00 6.66 13.34
C TYR A 325 9.28 6.12 12.69
N ALA A 326 10.36 6.04 13.48
CA ALA A 326 11.68 5.60 13.00
C ALA A 326 11.71 4.15 12.46
N ILE A 327 10.72 3.31 12.80
CA ILE A 327 10.69 1.89 12.38
C ILE A 327 10.59 1.76 10.86
N ARG A 328 9.98 2.73 10.17
CA ARG A 328 9.93 2.76 8.70
C ARG A 328 11.33 2.78 8.07
N HIS A 329 12.34 3.28 8.79
CA HIS A 329 13.73 3.32 8.33
C HIS A 329 14.45 1.97 8.45
N SER A 330 13.84 0.93 9.02
CA SER A 330 14.44 -0.42 9.03
C SER A 330 14.55 -1.02 7.62
N ALA A 331 13.66 -0.62 6.70
CA ALA A 331 13.72 -0.97 5.28
C ALA A 331 14.44 0.11 4.47
N LYS A 332 15.01 -0.29 3.32
CA LYS A 332 15.55 0.67 2.36
C LYS A 332 14.42 1.55 1.81
N PRO A 333 14.66 2.86 1.65
CA PRO A 333 13.69 3.73 1.00
C PRO A 333 13.44 3.31 -0.45
N GLY A 334 12.20 3.51 -0.92
CA GLY A 334 11.76 3.13 -2.25
C GLY A 334 11.66 4.28 -3.25
N VAL A 335 11.82 3.98 -4.53
CA VAL A 335 11.36 4.89 -5.61
C VAL A 335 9.83 4.98 -5.59
N THR A 336 9.18 3.83 -5.40
CA THR A 336 7.75 3.72 -5.08
C THR A 336 7.53 2.97 -3.77
N GLY A 337 6.31 2.91 -3.26
CA GLY A 337 6.02 2.34 -1.95
C GLY A 337 4.54 2.11 -1.70
N TRP A 338 4.22 1.24 -0.75
CA TRP A 338 2.85 0.88 -0.42
C TRP A 338 2.01 2.09 0.01
N ALA A 339 2.57 2.93 0.89
CA ALA A 339 1.92 4.18 1.29
C ALA A 339 1.66 5.10 0.09
N GLN A 340 2.57 5.18 -0.90
CA GLN A 340 2.39 6.05 -2.07
C GLN A 340 1.26 5.60 -3.00
N VAL A 341 0.97 4.29 -3.07
CA VAL A 341 -0.12 3.76 -3.90
C VAL A 341 -1.46 3.78 -3.16
N ARG A 342 -1.46 3.62 -1.83
CA ARG A 342 -2.68 3.58 -1.01
C ARG A 342 -3.13 4.93 -0.47
N TYR A 343 -2.20 5.83 -0.14
CA TYR A 343 -2.51 7.09 0.52
C TYR A 343 -1.71 8.27 -0.05
N GLN A 344 -2.40 9.14 -0.78
CA GLN A 344 -1.75 10.18 -1.59
C GLN A 344 -1.63 11.55 -0.91
N TYR A 345 -2.32 11.75 0.21
CA TYR A 345 -2.26 12.98 1.00
C TYR A 345 -0.97 13.05 1.84
N GLY A 346 -0.51 14.24 2.19
CA GLY A 346 0.85 14.41 2.72
C GLY A 346 1.21 15.81 3.19
N ALA A 347 0.24 16.60 3.62
CA ALA A 347 0.44 18.01 3.96
C ALA A 347 0.33 18.31 5.46
N SER A 348 0.14 17.29 6.31
CA SER A 348 0.03 17.44 7.76
C SER A 348 0.72 16.31 8.54
N VAL A 349 0.81 16.47 9.87
CA VAL A 349 1.34 15.44 10.78
C VAL A 349 0.40 14.23 10.79
N GLU A 350 -0.91 14.45 10.72
CA GLU A 350 -1.92 13.39 10.62
C GLU A 350 -1.78 12.59 9.33
N ASP A 351 -1.51 13.26 8.20
CA ASP A 351 -1.20 12.58 6.94
C ASP A 351 0.08 11.74 7.02
N ALA A 352 1.10 12.24 7.74
CA ALA A 352 2.33 11.50 7.97
C ALA A 352 2.10 10.26 8.86
N ALA A 353 1.21 10.38 9.85
CA ALA A 353 0.79 9.27 10.69
C ALA A 353 0.01 8.21 9.89
N GLU A 354 -0.91 8.61 9.01
CA GLU A 354 -1.60 7.69 8.09
C GLU A 354 -0.63 6.97 7.15
N LYS A 355 0.30 7.71 6.53
CA LYS A 355 1.35 7.12 5.69
C LYS A 355 2.21 6.12 6.45
N LEU A 356 2.56 6.42 7.70
CA LEU A 356 3.33 5.52 8.54
C LEU A 356 2.60 4.19 8.73
N GLN A 357 1.28 4.18 8.89
CA GLN A 357 0.51 2.92 9.07
C GLN A 357 0.64 1.97 7.86
N TYR A 358 0.66 2.52 6.64
CA TYR A 358 0.92 1.75 5.42
C TYR A 358 2.40 1.35 5.29
N ASP A 359 3.33 2.22 5.66
CA ASP A 359 4.75 1.88 5.65
C ASP A 359 5.08 0.75 6.64
N LEU A 360 4.48 0.77 7.83
CA LEU A 360 4.63 -0.31 8.83
C LEU A 360 4.06 -1.63 8.30
N TYR A 361 2.93 -1.59 7.59
CA TYR A 361 2.39 -2.78 6.91
C TYR A 361 3.40 -3.36 5.92
N TYR A 362 3.99 -2.51 5.08
CA TYR A 362 4.98 -2.93 4.11
C TYR A 362 6.23 -3.51 4.77
N VAL A 363 6.75 -2.84 5.80
CA VAL A 363 7.93 -3.31 6.55
C VAL A 363 7.67 -4.66 7.20
N LYS A 364 6.50 -4.85 7.82
CA LYS A 364 6.12 -6.13 8.45
C LYS A 364 5.97 -7.26 7.43
N ASN A 365 5.23 -7.01 6.36
CA ASN A 365 4.80 -8.00 5.37
C ASN A 365 5.68 -8.01 4.10
N HIS A 366 6.91 -7.50 4.21
CA HIS A 366 7.83 -7.33 3.09
C HIS A 366 8.09 -8.66 2.36
N SER A 367 7.72 -8.69 1.09
CA SER A 367 7.90 -9.84 0.21
C SER A 367 8.01 -9.38 -1.25
N LEU A 368 8.71 -10.15 -2.09
CA LEU A 368 8.76 -9.88 -3.53
C LEU A 368 7.37 -9.81 -4.17
N PHE A 369 6.42 -10.61 -3.67
CA PHE A 369 5.05 -10.57 -4.18
C PHE A 369 4.40 -9.21 -3.89
N LEU A 370 4.56 -8.69 -2.68
CA LEU A 370 4.06 -7.35 -2.32
C LEU A 370 4.75 -6.26 -3.17
N ASP A 371 6.05 -6.38 -3.44
CA ASP A 371 6.76 -5.45 -4.31
C ASP A 371 6.16 -5.39 -5.72
N ILE A 372 5.87 -6.56 -6.29
CA ILE A 372 5.28 -6.66 -7.62
C ILE A 372 3.88 -6.04 -7.63
N VAL A 373 3.07 -6.30 -6.61
CA VAL A 373 1.75 -5.66 -6.44
C VAL A 373 1.91 -4.14 -6.40
N VAL A 374 2.83 -3.62 -5.60
CA VAL A 374 3.08 -2.17 -5.50
C VAL A 374 3.49 -1.62 -6.85
N MET A 375 4.44 -2.23 -7.56
CA MET A 375 4.89 -1.78 -8.88
C MET A 375 3.76 -1.70 -9.90
N PHE A 376 2.84 -2.68 -9.92
CA PHE A 376 1.67 -2.64 -10.80
C PHE A 376 0.68 -1.53 -10.42
N GLU A 377 0.40 -1.37 -9.12
CA GLU A 377 -0.48 -0.30 -8.65
C GLU A 377 0.11 1.09 -8.93
N THR A 378 1.43 1.24 -8.86
CA THR A 378 2.14 2.47 -9.23
C THR A 378 1.90 2.86 -10.68
N ILE A 379 1.89 1.91 -11.62
CA ILE A 379 1.57 2.20 -13.02
C ILE A 379 0.16 2.78 -13.14
N GLY A 380 -0.82 2.18 -12.45
CA GLY A 380 -2.19 2.67 -12.42
C GLY A 380 -2.30 4.08 -11.86
N VAL A 381 -1.60 4.36 -10.76
CA VAL A 381 -1.54 5.68 -10.13
C VAL A 381 -0.93 6.75 -11.05
N VAL A 382 0.19 6.44 -11.71
CA VAL A 382 0.88 7.37 -12.63
C VAL A 382 0.03 7.63 -13.88
N VAL A 383 -0.57 6.59 -14.47
CA VAL A 383 -1.42 6.71 -15.68
C VAL A 383 -2.71 7.48 -15.38
N MET A 384 -3.37 7.19 -14.25
CA MET A 384 -4.58 7.90 -13.83
C MET A 384 -4.31 9.30 -13.25
N ARG A 385 -3.04 9.72 -13.15
CA ARG A 385 -2.61 11.01 -12.55
C ARG A 385 -3.10 11.23 -11.12
N LYS A 386 -3.50 10.17 -10.41
CA LYS A 386 -3.94 10.27 -9.02
C LYS A 386 -2.70 10.63 -8.19
N GLY A 387 -2.64 11.83 -7.61
CA GLY A 387 -1.50 12.31 -6.82
C GLY A 387 -0.42 13.06 -7.61
N ALA A 388 -0.64 13.34 -8.89
CA ALA A 388 0.16 14.33 -9.62
C ALA A 388 -0.27 15.74 -9.18
N GLN A 389 0.54 16.36 -8.34
CA GLN A 389 0.49 17.80 -8.05
C GLN A 389 1.33 18.55 -9.09
#